data_AF-D8LI94-F1
#
_entry.id   AF-D8LI94-F1
#
_cell.length_a   1.000
_cell.length_b   1.000
_cell.length_c   1.000
_cell.angle_alpha   90.00
_cell.angle_beta   90.00
_cell.angle_gamma   90.00
#
_symmetry.space_group_name_H-M   'P 1'
#
loop_
_entity.id
_entity.type
_entity.pdbx_description
1 polymer ?
#
loop_
_entity_poly.entity_id
_entity_poly.type
_entity_poly.pdbx_seq_one_letter_code
_entity_poly.pdbx_strand_id
1 'polypeptide(L)'
;MKKEAVFDFHGKHLVYPRSSLYLFSEKSRVRVACVKLVAHPWFDRFILLVIALNSIVLALTDWTRIDEDPSSEDVGEPIAEGSWRNTLLYETEGIFTAIFTLEFVLKVVSQGFIFGHGAYLRDAWNVLDFVVVVTALLTSIPGMPTATAIRVFRVLRPLRSLSTLPGLQHLVVSMLKSVPQLVSVLILLQFIFVVFGILGIQLFAGKQHSRCRLTPYPVTTAFER
;
A
#
# COMPACT_ATOMS: atom_id res chain seq x y z
N MET A 1 27.40 29.21 -3.30
CA MET A 1 27.92 27.92 -2.78
C MET A 1 26.98 26.80 -3.22
N LYS A 2 27.41 25.89 -4.10
CA LYS A 2 26.60 24.76 -4.57
C LYS A 2 26.34 23.80 -3.39
N LYS A 3 25.07 23.69 -2.94
CA LYS A 3 24.63 22.82 -1.82
C LYS A 3 24.29 21.39 -2.28
N GLU A 4 24.53 21.08 -3.54
CA GLU A 4 23.99 19.93 -4.25
C GLU A 4 25.11 19.11 -4.89
N ALA A 5 24.97 17.79 -4.84
CA ALA A 5 25.81 16.84 -5.56
C ALA A 5 25.02 16.32 -6.76
N VAL A 6 25.61 16.46 -7.96
CA VAL A 6 25.02 15.96 -9.20
C VAL A 6 25.70 14.64 -9.55
N PHE A 7 24.91 13.59 -9.68
CA PHE A 7 25.36 12.26 -10.09
C PHE A 7 24.78 11.94 -11.45
N ASP A 8 25.66 11.77 -12.44
CA ASP A 8 25.28 11.42 -13.80
C ASP A 8 25.60 9.95 -14.04
N PHE A 9 24.55 9.11 -14.14
CA PHE A 9 24.68 7.70 -14.45
C PHE A 9 23.64 7.28 -15.49
N HIS A 10 24.09 6.63 -16.57
CA HIS A 10 23.24 6.12 -17.66
C HIS A 10 22.19 7.12 -18.20
N GLY A 11 22.56 8.40 -18.36
CA GLY A 11 21.68 9.44 -18.90
C GLY A 11 20.61 9.98 -17.94
N LYS A 12 20.61 9.56 -16.67
CA LYS A 12 19.78 10.17 -15.60
C LYS A 12 20.62 11.17 -14.81
N HIS A 13 20.19 12.43 -14.77
CA HIS A 13 20.76 13.48 -13.90
C HIS A 13 20.11 13.40 -12.51
N LEU A 14 20.84 12.89 -11.52
CA LEU A 14 20.33 12.74 -10.15
C LEU A 14 20.93 13.81 -9.25
N VAL A 15 20.08 14.69 -8.70
CA VAL A 15 20.50 15.73 -7.76
C VAL A 15 20.20 15.28 -6.35
N TYR A 16 21.24 15.03 -5.56
CA TYR A 16 21.13 14.56 -4.18
C TYR A 16 21.83 15.53 -3.20
N PRO A 17 21.42 15.56 -1.92
CA PRO A 17 22.07 16.38 -0.91
C PRO A 17 23.49 15.88 -0.62
N ARG A 18 24.44 16.79 -0.35
CA ARG A 18 25.86 16.45 -0.11
C ARG A 18 26.10 15.50 1.06
N SER A 19 25.21 15.47 2.04
CA SER A 19 25.32 14.60 3.22
C SER A 19 24.07 13.72 3.34
N SER A 20 24.27 12.40 3.43
CA SER A 20 23.20 11.45 3.77
C SER A 20 23.33 11.08 5.24
N LEU A 21 22.22 11.18 5.99
CA LEU A 21 22.12 10.81 7.43
C LEU A 21 23.11 11.52 8.36
N TYR A 22 23.71 12.64 7.94
CA TYR A 22 24.85 13.30 8.61
C TYR A 22 26.10 12.42 8.86
N LEU A 23 26.05 11.13 8.55
CA LEU A 23 27.14 10.16 8.68
C LEU A 23 27.91 9.92 7.37
N PHE A 24 27.23 9.94 6.23
CA PHE A 24 27.83 9.61 4.92
C PHE A 24 28.08 10.87 4.08
N SER A 25 29.34 11.27 4.05
CA SER A 25 29.85 12.35 3.18
C SER A 25 29.80 11.95 1.69
N GLU A 26 29.65 12.95 0.82
CA GLU A 26 29.53 12.90 -0.66
C GLU A 26 30.52 11.94 -1.35
N LYS A 27 31.69 11.69 -0.74
CA LYS A 27 32.78 10.87 -1.29
C LYS A 27 32.89 9.45 -0.72
N SER A 28 32.00 9.04 0.19
CA SER A 28 32.09 7.69 0.78
C SER A 28 31.86 6.61 -0.30
N ARG A 29 32.75 5.62 -0.37
CA ARG A 29 32.68 4.55 -1.39
C ARG A 29 31.36 3.78 -1.30
N VAL A 30 30.84 3.62 -0.08
CA VAL A 30 29.54 2.97 0.19
C VAL A 30 28.40 3.73 -0.47
N ARG A 31 28.32 5.05 -0.30
CA ARG A 31 27.26 5.86 -0.92
C ARG A 31 27.33 5.84 -2.45
N VAL A 32 28.53 5.98 -3.02
CA VAL A 32 28.70 5.94 -4.48
C VAL A 32 28.35 4.56 -5.04
N ALA A 33 28.71 3.47 -4.35
CA ALA A 33 28.32 2.11 -4.72
C ALA A 33 26.79 1.92 -4.64
N CYS A 34 26.14 2.37 -3.57
CA CYS A 34 24.68 2.33 -3.43
C CYS A 34 23.98 3.15 -4.53
N VAL A 35 24.45 4.36 -4.82
CA VAL A 35 23.90 5.19 -5.91
C VAL A 35 24.05 4.47 -7.25
N LYS A 36 25.21 3.85 -7.52
CA LYS A 36 25.44 3.11 -8.76
C LYS A 36 24.55 1.88 -8.88
N LEU A 37 24.29 1.18 -7.77
CA LEU A 37 23.42 0.01 -7.72
C LEU A 37 21.95 0.39 -7.90
N VAL A 38 21.46 1.39 -7.17
CA VAL A 38 20.07 1.88 -7.25
C VAL A 38 19.78 2.51 -8.61
N ALA A 39 20.74 3.21 -9.22
CA ALA A 39 20.56 3.81 -10.55
C ALA A 39 20.61 2.78 -11.69
N HIS A 40 20.93 1.52 -11.41
CA HIS A 40 21.08 0.50 -12.45
C HIS A 40 19.69 0.00 -12.94
N PRO A 41 19.42 -0.02 -14.26
CA PRO A 41 18.08 -0.34 -14.77
C PRO A 41 17.65 -1.79 -14.51
N TRP A 42 18.59 -2.70 -14.26
CA TRP A 42 18.23 -4.07 -13.84
C TRP A 42 17.74 -4.13 -12.40
N PHE A 43 18.15 -3.20 -11.54
CA PHE A 43 17.67 -3.14 -10.17
C PHE A 43 16.17 -2.82 -10.16
N ASP A 44 15.75 -1.79 -10.90
CA ASP A 44 14.33 -1.44 -11.07
C ASP A 44 13.51 -2.61 -11.62
N ARG A 45 14.02 -3.32 -12.64
CA ARG A 45 13.36 -4.51 -13.21
C ARG A 45 13.26 -5.67 -12.23
N PHE A 46 14.30 -5.90 -11.43
CA PHE A 46 14.31 -6.94 -10.41
C PHE A 46 13.26 -6.66 -9.34
N ILE A 47 13.22 -5.44 -8.81
CA ILE A 47 12.23 -5.04 -7.80
C ILE A 47 10.81 -5.14 -8.36
N LEU A 48 10.60 -4.72 -9.61
CA LEU A 48 9.31 -4.88 -10.28
C LEU A 48 8.87 -6.34 -10.37
N LEU A 49 9.79 -7.25 -10.72
CA LEU A 49 9.52 -8.69 -10.78
C LEU A 49 9.15 -9.22 -9.39
N VAL A 50 9.87 -8.82 -8.34
CA VAL A 50 9.57 -9.21 -6.95
C VAL A 50 8.18 -8.72 -6.53
N ILE A 51 7.80 -7.48 -6.86
CA ILE A 51 6.45 -6.95 -6.60
C ILE A 51 5.38 -7.77 -7.36
N ALA A 52 5.65 -8.12 -8.62
CA ALA A 52 4.72 -8.94 -9.41
C ALA A 52 4.55 -10.34 -8.81
N LEU A 53 5.63 -11.00 -8.40
CA LEU A 53 5.58 -12.29 -7.72
C LEU A 53 4.82 -12.20 -6.39
N ASN A 54 5.08 -11.17 -5.57
CA ASN A 54 4.33 -10.93 -4.33
C ASN A 54 2.83 -10.78 -4.58
N SER A 55 2.47 -10.04 -5.64
CA SER A 55 1.07 -9.84 -6.03
C SER A 55 0.41 -11.15 -6.51
N ILE A 56 1.15 -12.00 -7.23
CA ILE A 56 0.67 -13.32 -7.66
C ILE A 56 0.44 -14.23 -6.46
N VAL A 57 1.37 -14.27 -5.49
CA VAL A 57 1.20 -15.08 -4.27
C VAL A 57 -0.04 -14.61 -3.50
N LEU A 58 -0.21 -13.30 -3.32
CA LEU A 58 -1.39 -12.74 -2.66
C LEU A 58 -2.71 -13.08 -3.39
N ALA A 59 -2.69 -13.12 -4.73
CA ALA A 59 -3.85 -13.52 -5.53
C ALA A 59 -4.15 -15.03 -5.43
N LEU A 60 -3.14 -15.86 -5.17
CA LEU A 60 -3.28 -17.30 -5.01
C LEU A 60 -3.70 -17.72 -3.60
N THR A 61 -3.66 -16.82 -2.61
CA THR A 61 -4.08 -17.07 -1.23
C THR A 61 -5.52 -17.60 -1.16
N ASP A 62 -5.74 -18.62 -0.33
CA ASP A 62 -7.07 -19.19 -0.10
C ASP A 62 -7.71 -18.58 1.14
N TRP A 63 -8.70 -17.72 0.91
CA TRP A 63 -9.47 -17.02 1.95
C TRP A 63 -10.62 -17.87 2.51
N THR A 64 -10.78 -19.13 2.10
CA THR A 64 -11.83 -20.02 2.63
C THR A 64 -11.49 -20.53 4.03
N ARG A 65 -10.21 -20.53 4.39
CA ARG A 65 -9.68 -21.05 5.65
C ARG A 65 -8.98 -19.92 6.41
N ILE A 66 -9.78 -19.20 7.17
CA ILE A 66 -9.35 -18.04 7.95
C ILE A 66 -9.36 -18.41 9.43
N ASP A 67 -8.42 -17.85 10.18
CA ASP A 67 -8.42 -17.94 11.64
C ASP A 67 -9.58 -17.10 12.21
N GLU A 68 -10.58 -17.75 12.78
CA GLU A 68 -11.75 -17.11 13.38
C GLU A 68 -11.61 -16.93 14.90
N ASP A 69 -10.52 -17.42 15.53
CA ASP A 69 -10.39 -17.46 16.99
C ASP A 69 -10.10 -16.07 17.56
N PRO A 70 -11.05 -15.37 18.23
CA PRO A 70 -10.89 -13.98 18.64
C PRO A 70 -9.76 -13.72 19.66
N SER A 71 -9.15 -14.78 20.20
CA SER A 71 -7.99 -14.75 21.08
C SER A 71 -6.64 -14.90 20.37
N SER A 72 -6.62 -15.28 19.09
CA SER A 72 -5.38 -15.39 18.31
C SER A 72 -4.88 -14.01 17.91
N GLU A 73 -3.57 -13.86 17.70
CA GLU A 73 -3.02 -12.59 17.18
C GLU A 73 -3.37 -12.40 15.70
N ASP A 74 -3.70 -13.48 14.99
CA ASP A 74 -3.87 -13.54 13.54
C ASP A 74 -5.33 -13.70 13.08
N VAL A 75 -6.31 -13.28 13.89
CA VAL A 75 -7.75 -13.30 13.53
C VAL A 75 -7.99 -12.68 12.15
N GLY A 76 -8.62 -13.40 11.24
CA GLY A 76 -8.89 -12.92 9.89
C GLY A 76 -7.80 -13.23 8.86
N GLU A 77 -6.70 -13.88 9.27
CA GLU A 77 -5.61 -14.29 8.37
C GLU A 77 -5.77 -15.74 7.88
N PRO A 78 -5.24 -16.05 6.69
CA PRO A 78 -5.28 -17.40 6.14
C PRO A 78 -4.41 -18.36 6.97
N ILE A 79 -5.02 -19.44 7.44
CA ILE A 79 -4.32 -20.45 8.25
C ILE A 79 -3.32 -21.20 7.37
N ALA A 80 -2.06 -21.27 7.80
CA ALA A 80 -1.00 -21.97 7.06
C ALA A 80 -1.16 -23.51 7.08
N GLU A 81 -1.80 -24.05 8.13
CA GLU A 81 -2.02 -25.48 8.30
C GLU A 81 -3.12 -26.01 7.35
N GLY A 82 -2.78 -27.04 6.56
CA GLY A 82 -3.74 -27.75 5.72
C GLY A 82 -3.98 -27.16 4.31
N SER A 83 -3.27 -26.09 3.92
CA SER A 83 -3.28 -25.57 2.54
C SER A 83 -1.89 -25.14 2.10
N TRP A 84 -1.33 -25.80 1.07
CA TRP A 84 -0.02 -25.44 0.51
C TRP A 84 0.04 -23.99 -0.01
N ARG A 85 -1.11 -23.42 -0.40
CA ARG A 85 -1.25 -22.05 -0.91
C ARG A 85 -0.98 -21.03 0.20
N ASN A 86 -1.45 -21.32 1.41
CA ASN A 86 -1.28 -20.46 2.58
C ASN A 86 0.11 -20.63 3.20
N THR A 87 0.67 -21.84 3.18
CA THR A 87 2.08 -22.07 3.54
C THR A 87 3.02 -21.27 2.64
N LEU A 88 2.78 -21.25 1.33
CA LEU A 88 3.57 -20.47 0.38
C LEU A 88 3.53 -18.96 0.70
N LEU A 89 2.36 -18.43 1.08
CA LEU A 89 2.21 -17.04 1.48
C LEU A 89 3.10 -16.71 2.68
N TYR A 90 3.04 -17.52 3.74
CA TYR A 90 3.80 -17.31 4.97
C TYR A 90 5.32 -17.25 4.72
N GLU A 91 5.86 -18.23 4.00
CA GLU A 91 7.29 -18.31 3.70
C GLU A 91 7.76 -17.14 2.81
N THR A 92 6.97 -16.81 1.79
CA THR A 92 7.37 -15.78 0.82
C THR A 92 7.19 -14.36 1.35
N GLU A 93 6.22 -14.11 2.23
CA GLU A 93 5.98 -12.80 2.83
C GLU A 93 7.20 -12.28 3.62
N GLY A 94 7.84 -13.15 4.39
CA GLY A 94 9.08 -12.81 5.10
C GLY A 94 10.22 -12.45 4.13
N ILE A 95 10.41 -13.24 3.08
CA ILE A 95 11.43 -13.02 2.05
C ILE A 95 11.20 -11.70 1.30
N PHE A 96 9.96 -11.44 0.88
CA PHE A 96 9.59 -10.21 0.19
C PHE A 96 9.81 -8.98 1.08
N THR A 97 9.41 -9.05 2.35
CA THR A 97 9.63 -7.98 3.32
C THR A 97 11.12 -7.69 3.51
N ALA A 98 11.98 -8.71 3.56
CA ALA A 98 13.43 -8.54 3.65
C ALA A 98 14.02 -7.85 2.41
N ILE A 99 13.63 -8.28 1.20
CA ILE A 99 14.09 -7.67 -0.06
C ILE A 99 13.68 -6.19 -0.14
N PHE A 100 12.43 -5.89 0.23
CA PHE A 100 11.90 -4.52 0.22
C PHE A 100 12.56 -3.64 1.28
N THR A 101 12.88 -4.20 2.45
CA THR A 101 13.65 -3.49 3.48
C THR A 101 15.06 -3.16 2.98
N LEU A 102 15.72 -4.11 2.31
CA LEU A 102 17.04 -3.89 1.72
C LEU A 102 17.01 -2.77 0.67
N GLU A 103 16.02 -2.79 -0.21
CA GLU A 103 15.86 -1.76 -1.24
C GLU A 103 15.59 -0.37 -0.63
N PHE A 104 14.76 -0.30 0.41
CA PHE A 104 14.53 0.92 1.19
C PHE A 104 15.84 1.44 1.79
N VAL A 105 16.63 0.59 2.46
CA VAL A 105 17.92 0.97 3.04
C VAL A 105 18.88 1.49 1.97
N LEU A 106 18.95 0.84 0.81
CA LEU A 106 19.79 1.27 -0.31
C LEU A 106 19.38 2.66 -0.84
N LYS A 107 18.06 2.92 -0.96
CA LYS A 107 17.53 4.23 -1.35
C LYS A 107 17.79 5.31 -0.29
N VAL A 108 17.59 5.01 0.99
CA VAL A 108 17.88 5.97 2.08
C VAL A 108 19.37 6.32 2.15
N VAL A 109 20.27 5.35 2.00
CA VAL A 109 21.72 5.59 2.00
C VAL A 109 22.14 6.45 0.81
N SER A 110 21.56 6.22 -0.37
CA SER A 110 21.88 6.98 -1.59
C SER A 110 21.34 8.42 -1.57
N GLN A 111 20.06 8.59 -1.25
CA GLN A 111 19.33 9.86 -1.37
C GLN A 111 19.37 10.72 -0.09
N GLY A 112 19.59 10.10 1.07
CA GLY A 112 19.47 10.75 2.39
C GLY A 112 18.05 10.73 2.94
N PHE A 113 17.93 10.73 4.28
CA PHE A 113 16.66 10.48 4.97
C PHE A 113 15.71 11.69 4.99
N ILE A 114 16.09 12.79 5.65
CA ILE A 114 15.17 13.93 5.92
C ILE A 114 15.69 15.29 5.39
N PHE A 115 16.98 15.61 5.60
CA PHE A 115 17.48 16.96 5.36
C PHE A 115 18.21 17.08 4.01
N GLY A 116 17.55 17.69 3.01
CA GLY A 116 18.16 17.95 1.71
C GLY A 116 17.16 18.23 0.57
N HIS A 117 17.59 18.98 -0.46
CA HIS A 117 16.90 19.00 -1.75
C HIS A 117 17.11 17.63 -2.43
N GLY A 118 16.04 16.90 -2.73
CA GLY A 118 16.12 15.51 -3.21
C GLY A 118 16.18 14.43 -2.12
N ALA A 119 15.81 14.75 -0.87
CA ALA A 119 15.70 13.77 0.21
C ALA A 119 14.57 12.76 -0.03
N TYR A 120 14.75 11.53 0.44
CA TYR A 120 13.86 10.39 0.20
C TYR A 120 12.39 10.69 0.56
N LEU A 121 12.14 11.29 1.73
CA LEU A 121 10.78 11.57 2.21
C LEU A 121 10.06 12.73 1.50
N ARG A 122 10.74 13.47 0.61
CA ARG A 122 10.10 14.57 -0.12
C ARG A 122 9.37 14.10 -1.37
N ASP A 123 9.68 12.90 -1.85
CA ASP A 123 9.00 12.28 -2.97
C ASP A 123 7.84 11.41 -2.46
N ALA A 124 6.61 11.75 -2.85
CA ALA A 124 5.40 11.06 -2.41
C ALA A 124 5.42 9.56 -2.75
N TRP A 125 6.07 9.17 -3.84
CA TRP A 125 6.18 7.77 -4.26
C TRP A 125 7.13 6.97 -3.36
N ASN A 126 8.20 7.61 -2.87
CA ASN A 126 9.12 7.02 -1.89
C ASN A 126 8.49 7.00 -0.49
N VAL A 127 7.62 7.95 -0.16
CA VAL A 127 6.84 7.90 1.10
C VAL A 127 5.86 6.71 1.10
N LEU A 128 5.22 6.40 -0.03
CA LEU A 128 4.39 5.19 -0.14
C LEU A 128 5.22 3.94 0.16
N ASP A 129 6.40 3.84 -0.45
CA ASP A 129 7.33 2.73 -0.25
C ASP A 129 7.76 2.60 1.23
N PHE A 130 8.08 3.72 1.89
CA PHE A 130 8.37 3.77 3.32
C PHE A 130 7.24 3.22 4.18
N VAL A 131 6.01 3.64 3.93
CA VAL A 131 4.84 3.20 4.69
C VAL A 131 4.67 1.69 4.56
N VAL A 132 4.88 1.12 3.37
CA VAL A 132 4.78 -0.33 3.14
C VAL A 132 5.85 -1.09 3.92
N VAL A 133 7.09 -0.62 3.91
CA VAL A 133 8.20 -1.28 4.64
C VAL A 133 8.00 -1.18 6.15
N VAL A 134 7.61 -0.01 6.67
CA VAL A 134 7.36 0.17 8.10
C VAL A 134 6.19 -0.68 8.58
N THR A 135 5.07 -0.68 7.86
CA THR A 135 3.91 -1.50 8.24
C THR A 135 4.23 -2.98 8.20
N ALA A 136 5.01 -3.45 7.21
CA ALA A 136 5.48 -4.83 7.15
C ALA A 136 6.39 -5.20 8.33
N LEU A 137 7.38 -4.35 8.67
CA LEU A 137 8.27 -4.56 9.81
C LEU A 137 7.51 -4.57 11.13
N LEU A 138 6.53 -3.68 11.32
CA LEU A 138 5.69 -3.64 12.52
C LEU A 138 4.87 -4.93 12.66
N THR A 139 4.38 -5.50 11.55
CA THR A 139 3.66 -6.79 11.59
C THR A 139 4.56 -8.00 11.83
N SER A 140 5.87 -7.89 11.59
CA SER A 140 6.82 -8.99 11.82
C SER A 140 7.34 -9.05 13.25
N ILE A 141 7.05 -8.06 14.11
CA ILE A 141 7.50 -8.04 15.50
C ILE A 141 6.49 -8.81 16.37
N PRO A 142 6.89 -9.91 17.02
CA PRO A 142 5.99 -10.69 17.87
C PRO A 142 5.60 -9.91 19.13
N GLY A 143 4.33 -9.99 19.55
CA GLY A 143 3.82 -9.38 20.79
C GLY A 143 3.39 -7.91 20.68
N MET A 144 3.37 -7.32 19.48
CA MET A 144 2.61 -6.08 19.27
C MET A 144 1.16 -6.44 18.88
N PRO A 145 0.14 -5.88 19.55
CA PRO A 145 -1.24 -6.04 19.11
C PRO A 145 -1.39 -5.37 17.74
N THR A 146 -1.34 -6.18 16.68
CA THR A 146 -1.45 -5.68 15.31
C THR A 146 -2.89 -5.23 15.10
N ALA A 147 -3.11 -3.91 15.09
CA ALA A 147 -4.41 -3.37 14.75
C ALA A 147 -4.80 -3.85 13.34
N THR A 148 -6.06 -4.25 13.14
CA THR A 148 -6.63 -4.65 11.83
C THR A 148 -6.31 -3.63 10.73
N ALA A 149 -6.17 -2.35 11.10
CA ALA A 149 -5.78 -1.27 10.20
C ALA A 149 -4.37 -1.44 9.58
N ILE A 150 -3.39 -1.97 10.33
CA ILE A 150 -2.03 -2.18 9.81
C ILE A 150 -2.05 -3.23 8.68
N ARG A 151 -2.95 -4.20 8.79
CA ARG A 151 -3.11 -5.30 7.83
C ARG A 151 -3.63 -4.82 6.49
N VAL A 152 -4.51 -3.82 6.48
CA VAL A 152 -5.02 -3.19 5.23
C VAL A 152 -3.88 -2.61 4.40
N PHE A 153 -2.80 -2.13 5.03
CA PHE A 153 -1.65 -1.60 4.28
C PHE A 153 -0.90 -2.66 3.47
N ARG A 154 -1.12 -3.96 3.70
CA ARG A 154 -0.58 -5.02 2.82
C ARG A 154 -1.14 -4.92 1.39
N VAL A 155 -2.36 -4.38 1.22
CA VAL A 155 -2.96 -4.09 -0.10
C VAL A 155 -2.20 -2.99 -0.86
N LEU A 156 -1.37 -2.19 -0.17
CA LEU A 156 -0.48 -1.23 -0.83
C LEU A 156 0.72 -1.88 -1.52
N ARG A 157 1.06 -3.14 -1.23
CA ARG A 157 2.23 -3.83 -1.85
C ARG A 157 2.10 -3.90 -3.38
N PRO A 158 0.97 -4.32 -3.99
CA PRO A 158 0.77 -4.19 -5.43
C PRO A 158 0.81 -2.73 -5.93
N LEU A 159 0.28 -1.78 -5.16
CA LEU A 159 0.28 -0.35 -5.51
C LEU A 159 1.70 0.24 -5.52
N ARG A 160 2.67 -0.40 -4.88
CA ARG A 160 4.08 -0.05 -5.01
C ARG A 160 4.58 -0.17 -6.45
N SER A 161 4.01 -1.02 -7.30
CA SER A 161 4.35 -1.07 -8.72
C SER A 161 4.19 0.29 -9.41
N LEU A 162 3.26 1.13 -8.94
CA LEU A 162 3.08 2.52 -9.38
C LEU A 162 4.32 3.37 -9.06
N SER A 163 4.96 3.16 -7.91
CA SER A 163 6.18 3.87 -7.49
C SER A 163 7.42 3.47 -8.29
N THR A 164 7.45 2.25 -8.84
CA THR A 164 8.61 1.74 -9.62
C THR A 164 8.48 2.06 -11.11
N LEU A 165 7.26 2.21 -11.64
CA LEU A 165 6.99 2.47 -13.05
C LEU A 165 6.75 3.97 -13.30
N PRO A 166 7.76 4.75 -13.74
CA PRO A 166 7.62 6.20 -13.91
C PRO A 166 6.54 6.57 -14.93
N GLY A 167 6.32 5.75 -15.96
CA GLY A 167 5.25 5.99 -16.93
C GLY A 167 3.85 5.99 -16.29
N LEU A 168 3.63 5.11 -15.32
CA LEU A 168 2.34 4.98 -14.64
C LEU A 168 2.11 6.11 -13.63
N GLN A 169 3.17 6.60 -12.98
CA GLN A 169 3.11 7.79 -12.13
C GLN A 169 2.59 9.01 -12.89
N HIS A 170 3.09 9.24 -14.11
CA HIS A 170 2.67 10.37 -14.94
C HIS A 170 1.18 10.28 -15.29
N LEU A 171 0.68 9.07 -15.58
CA LEU A 171 -0.74 8.85 -15.85
C LEU A 171 -1.60 9.16 -14.62
N VAL A 172 -1.23 8.62 -13.45
CA VAL A 172 -1.96 8.85 -12.19
C VAL A 172 -1.96 10.33 -11.82
N VAL A 173 -0.83 11.01 -11.91
CA VAL A 173 -0.74 12.46 -11.62
C VAL A 173 -1.59 13.27 -12.60
N SER A 174 -1.60 12.89 -13.88
CA SER A 174 -2.43 13.58 -14.88
C SER A 174 -3.92 13.38 -14.62
N MET A 175 -4.33 12.18 -14.19
CA MET A 175 -5.70 11.91 -13.74
C MET A 175 -6.06 12.72 -12.50
N LEU A 176 -5.20 12.76 -11.48
CA LEU A 176 -5.45 13.54 -10.27
C LEU A 176 -5.52 15.05 -10.55
N LYS A 177 -4.82 15.55 -11.57
CA LYS A 177 -4.90 16.95 -12.01
C LYS A 177 -6.24 17.33 -12.64
N SER A 178 -6.99 16.38 -13.21
CA SER A 178 -8.32 16.67 -13.78
C SER A 178 -9.45 16.58 -12.76
N VAL A 179 -9.26 15.83 -11.66
CA VAL A 179 -10.20 15.74 -10.53
C VAL A 179 -10.71 17.10 -10.02
N PRO A 180 -9.89 18.13 -9.76
CA PRO A 180 -10.38 19.41 -9.24
C PRO A 180 -11.40 20.10 -10.16
N GLN A 181 -11.35 19.88 -11.48
CA GLN A 181 -12.34 20.43 -12.40
C GLN A 181 -13.70 19.72 -12.28
N LEU A 182 -13.70 18.44 -11.91
CA LEU A 182 -14.91 17.66 -11.67
C LEU A 182 -15.60 18.01 -10.34
N VAL A 183 -14.87 18.56 -9.37
CA VAL A 183 -15.40 18.88 -8.04
C VAL A 183 -16.63 19.79 -8.13
N SER A 184 -16.63 20.79 -9.02
CA SER A 184 -17.78 21.67 -9.21
C SER A 184 -19.04 20.93 -9.66
N VAL A 185 -18.88 19.95 -10.56
CA VAL A 185 -19.99 19.11 -11.04
C VAL A 185 -20.45 18.14 -9.95
N LEU A 186 -19.52 17.58 -9.18
CA LEU A 186 -19.83 16.70 -8.05
C LEU A 186 -20.60 17.42 -6.95
N ILE A 187 -20.32 18.70 -6.69
CA ILE A 187 -21.09 19.51 -5.73
C ILE A 187 -22.55 19.66 -6.19
N LEU A 188 -22.78 19.96 -7.47
CA LEU A 188 -24.13 20.06 -8.02
C LEU A 188 -24.86 18.71 -7.98
N LEU A 189 -24.17 17.63 -8.37
CA LEU A 189 -24.73 16.28 -8.31
C LEU A 189 -25.10 15.88 -6.88
N GLN A 190 -24.24 16.20 -5.91
CA GLN A 190 -24.50 15.95 -4.49
C GLN A 190 -25.74 16.71 -4.01
N PHE A 191 -25.92 17.97 -4.41
CA PHE A 191 -27.13 18.74 -4.09
C PHE A 191 -28.39 18.06 -4.63
N ILE A 192 -28.36 17.63 -5.90
CA ILE A 192 -29.47 16.92 -6.54
C ILE A 192 -29.80 15.62 -5.79
N PHE A 193 -28.80 14.83 -5.43
CA PHE A 193 -28.99 13.60 -4.65
C PHE A 193 -29.59 13.87 -3.27
N VAL A 194 -29.26 14.98 -2.62
CA VAL A 194 -29.89 15.36 -1.35
C VAL A 194 -31.37 15.69 -1.53
N VAL A 195 -31.73 16.48 -2.54
CA VAL A 195 -33.14 16.84 -2.81
C VAL A 195 -33.97 15.59 -3.09
N PHE A 196 -33.52 14.73 -4.02
CA PHE A 196 -34.22 13.49 -4.33
C PHE A 196 -34.18 12.48 -3.18
N GLY A 197 -33.12 12.47 -2.37
CA GLY A 197 -33.03 11.67 -1.16
C GLY A 197 -34.10 12.05 -0.14
N ILE A 198 -34.30 13.34 0.13
CA ILE A 198 -35.35 13.84 1.03
C ILE A 198 -36.74 13.49 0.48
N LEU A 199 -36.98 13.72 -0.82
CA LEU A 199 -38.24 13.35 -1.46
C LEU A 199 -38.49 11.84 -1.38
N GLY A 200 -37.46 11.03 -1.60
CA GLY A 200 -37.54 9.56 -1.50
C GLY A 200 -37.93 9.09 -0.10
N ILE A 201 -37.35 9.68 0.95
CA ILE A 201 -37.74 9.39 2.33
C ILE A 201 -39.19 9.81 2.57
N GLN A 202 -39.60 11.01 2.14
CA GLN A 202 -40.96 11.50 2.38
C GLN A 202 -42.03 10.63 1.69
N LEU A 203 -41.72 10.08 0.50
CA LEU A 203 -42.66 9.28 -0.28
C LEU A 203 -42.67 7.80 0.11
N PHE A 204 -41.50 7.22 0.41
CA PHE A 204 -41.33 5.77 0.50
C PHE A 204 -40.94 5.27 1.89
N ALA A 205 -40.75 6.14 2.88
CA ALA A 205 -40.46 5.72 4.25
C ALA A 205 -41.53 4.73 4.77
N GLY A 206 -41.08 3.55 5.22
CA GLY A 206 -41.93 2.51 5.80
C GLY A 206 -42.81 1.74 4.81
N LYS A 207 -42.95 2.19 3.55
CA LYS A 207 -43.83 1.55 2.55
C LYS A 207 -43.26 0.23 2.02
N GLN A 208 -41.94 0.08 2.00
CA GLN A 208 -41.25 -1.13 1.51
C GLN A 208 -41.13 -2.25 2.55
N HIS A 209 -41.66 -2.09 3.77
CA HIS A 209 -41.60 -3.13 4.81
C HIS A 209 -42.78 -4.12 4.75
N SER A 210 -43.77 -3.86 3.89
CA SER A 210 -44.92 -4.74 3.71
C SER A 210 -44.49 -6.10 3.13
N ARG A 211 -44.64 -7.17 3.91
CA ARG A 211 -44.44 -8.55 3.48
C ARG A 211 -45.73 -9.34 3.68
N CYS A 212 -46.07 -10.19 2.72
CA CYS A 212 -47.15 -11.16 2.88
C CYS A 212 -46.72 -12.21 3.90
N ARG A 213 -47.54 -12.42 4.93
CA ARG A 213 -47.33 -13.46 5.95
C ARG A 213 -48.60 -14.31 6.01
N LEU A 214 -48.44 -15.62 6.19
CA LEU A 214 -49.57 -16.55 6.37
C LEU A 214 -50.19 -16.45 7.79
N THR A 215 -49.42 -15.96 8.76
CA THR A 215 -49.83 -15.84 10.17
C THR A 215 -49.73 -14.40 10.66
N PRO A 216 -50.62 -13.97 11.57
CA PRO A 216 -50.62 -12.61 12.13
C PRO A 216 -49.43 -12.32 13.07
N TYR A 217 -48.80 -13.37 13.63
CA TYR A 217 -47.61 -13.27 14.48
C TYR A 217 -46.44 -14.02 13.83
N PRO A 218 -45.17 -13.60 14.08
CA PRO A 218 -44.00 -14.38 13.67
C PRO A 218 -44.05 -15.74 14.36
N VAL A 219 -44.18 -16.81 13.57
CA VAL A 219 -44.05 -18.18 14.06
C VAL A 219 -42.56 -18.43 14.24
N THR A 220 -42.09 -18.55 15.48
CA THR A 220 -40.78 -19.15 15.78
C THR A 220 -40.82 -20.58 15.27
N THR A 221 -40.18 -20.86 14.15
CA THR A 221 -40.05 -22.22 13.64
C THR A 221 -39.09 -22.97 14.56
N ALA A 222 -39.37 -24.25 14.82
CA ALA A 222 -38.57 -25.07 15.74
C ALA A 222 -37.10 -25.29 15.30
N PHE A 223 -36.68 -24.70 14.16
CA PHE A 223 -35.32 -24.69 13.65
C PHE A 223 -34.43 -23.59 14.26
N GLU A 224 -34.99 -22.69 15.09
CA GLU A 224 -34.29 -21.60 15.78
C GLU A 224 -33.96 -21.92 17.25
N ARG A 225 -33.91 -23.21 17.63
CA ARG A 225 -33.51 -23.66 18.97
C ARG A 225 -32.32 -24.62 18.91
#